data_AF-A0A4S4N5D0-F1
#
_entry.id   AF-A0A4S4N5D0-F1
#
_cell.length_a   1.000
_cell.length_b   1.000
_cell.length_c   1.000
_cell.angle_alpha   90.00
_cell.angle_beta   90.00
_cell.angle_gamma   90.00
#
_symmetry.space_group_name_H-M   'P 1'
#
loop_
_entity.id
_entity.type
_entity.pdbx_description
1 polymer ?
#
loop_
_entity_poly.entity_id
_entity_poly.type
_entity_poly.pdbx_seq_one_letter_code
_entity_poly.pdbx_strand_id
1 'polypeptide(L)'
;MPRDMFSSIPTVEYLLSNYAAFECATALLGGQAAQKRFRRLIDDALSAPELSRRLNRELDALEDLLGLRHVHDDTRVEAMHFAMIDPASPAVADICALLDGLRDARAKATVG
;
A
#
# COMPACT_ATOMS: atom_id res chain seq x y z
N MET A 1 -7.67 -12.23 27.22
CA MET A 1 -7.10 -10.87 27.21
C MET A 1 -6.80 -10.53 25.76
N PRO A 2 -7.61 -9.73 25.05
CA PRO A 2 -7.26 -9.33 23.69
C PRO A 2 -6.37 -8.08 23.77
N ARG A 3 -5.08 -8.21 23.46
CA ARG A 3 -4.12 -7.09 23.45
C ARG A 3 -3.99 -6.39 22.10
N ASP A 4 -4.66 -6.88 21.07
CA ASP A 4 -4.36 -6.47 19.68
C ASP A 4 -5.31 -5.40 19.12
N MET A 5 -6.11 -4.74 19.97
CA MET A 5 -7.14 -3.80 19.52
C MET A 5 -6.59 -2.46 19.00
N PHE A 6 -5.36 -2.09 19.40
CA PHE A 6 -4.72 -0.81 19.05
C PHE A 6 -3.57 -0.93 18.05
N SER A 7 -3.14 -2.16 17.73
CA SER A 7 -2.03 -2.41 16.80
C SER A 7 -2.34 -1.87 15.40
N SER A 8 -3.59 -1.90 14.95
CA SER A 8 -3.96 -1.56 13.57
C SER A 8 -4.12 -0.07 13.28
N ILE A 9 -4.26 0.76 14.32
CA ILE A 9 -4.67 2.17 14.19
C ILE A 9 -3.65 3.02 13.42
N PRO A 10 -2.33 2.94 13.67
CA PRO A 10 -1.36 3.79 12.99
C PRO A 10 -1.31 3.52 11.48
N THR A 11 -1.47 2.25 11.08
CA THR A 11 -1.43 1.86 9.66
C THR A 11 -2.68 2.34 8.92
N VAL A 12 -3.87 2.09 9.48
CA VAL A 12 -5.13 2.53 8.84
C VAL A 12 -5.23 4.05 8.79
N GLU A 13 -4.82 4.74 9.87
CA GLU A 13 -4.77 6.20 9.90
C GLU A 13 -3.86 6.76 8.79
N TYR A 14 -2.65 6.23 8.64
CA TYR A 14 -1.72 6.65 7.59
C TYR A 14 -2.29 6.44 6.18
N LEU A 15 -2.94 5.29 5.93
CA LEU A 15 -3.58 4.99 4.66
C LEU A 15 -4.70 5.98 4.33
N LEU A 16 -5.52 6.35 5.33
CA LEU A 16 -6.62 7.29 5.15
C LEU A 16 -6.12 8.72 4.93
N SER A 17 -5.11 9.16 5.68
CA SER A 17 -4.50 10.49 5.52
C SER A 17 -3.86 10.70 4.15
N ASN A 18 -3.40 9.62 3.52
CA ASN A 18 -2.72 9.65 2.22
C ASN A 18 -3.54 8.96 1.10
N TYR A 19 -4.84 8.80 1.29
CA TYR A 19 -5.70 7.98 0.41
C TYR A 19 -5.55 8.35 -1.08
N ALA A 20 -5.64 9.63 -1.41
CA ALA A 20 -5.55 10.09 -2.81
C ALA A 20 -4.17 9.79 -3.44
N ALA A 21 -3.11 9.90 -2.65
CA ALA A 21 -1.75 9.62 -3.10
C ALA A 21 -1.55 8.12 -3.36
N PHE A 22 -2.03 7.26 -2.46
CA PHE A 22 -2.04 5.80 -2.69
C PHE A 22 -2.91 5.39 -3.88
N GLU A 23 -4.06 6.02 -4.06
CA GLU A 23 -4.96 5.77 -5.19
C GLU A 23 -4.31 6.12 -6.53
N CYS A 24 -3.56 7.22 -6.60
CA CYS A 24 -2.76 7.59 -7.77
C CYS A 24 -1.57 6.64 -7.97
N ALA A 25 -0.81 6.34 -6.91
CA ALA A 25 0.35 5.46 -6.98
C ALA A 25 -0.01 4.04 -7.45
N THR A 26 -1.09 3.47 -6.90
CA THR A 26 -1.56 2.13 -7.27
C THR A 26 -2.06 2.08 -8.71
N ALA A 27 -2.75 3.13 -9.18
CA ALA A 27 -3.13 3.25 -10.59
C ALA A 27 -1.91 3.40 -11.51
N LEU A 28 -0.90 4.15 -11.09
CA LEU A 28 0.31 4.37 -11.88
C LEU A 28 1.16 3.10 -12.00
N LEU A 29 1.29 2.33 -10.91
CA LEU A 29 2.19 1.17 -10.81
C LEU A 29 1.56 -0.16 -11.24
N GLY A 30 0.25 -0.33 -11.04
CA GLY A 30 -0.44 -1.60 -11.32
C GLY A 30 -1.78 -1.42 -12.04
N GLY A 31 -2.05 -0.22 -12.55
CA GLY A 31 -3.26 0.09 -13.30
C GLY A 31 -4.54 0.01 -12.47
N GLN A 32 -5.65 -0.09 -13.19
CA GLN A 32 -7.01 -0.13 -12.60
C GLN A 32 -7.23 -1.34 -11.66
N ALA A 33 -6.53 -2.44 -11.88
CA ALA A 33 -6.63 -3.62 -11.02
C ALA A 33 -6.04 -3.36 -9.63
N ALA A 34 -4.84 -2.78 -9.57
CA ALA A 34 -4.20 -2.40 -8.31
C ALA A 34 -4.98 -1.30 -7.58
N GLN A 35 -5.49 -0.29 -8.31
CA GLN A 35 -6.32 0.75 -7.72
C GLN A 35 -7.60 0.19 -7.08
N LYS A 36 -8.31 -0.73 -7.76
CA LYS A 36 -9.49 -1.40 -7.18
C LYS A 36 -9.13 -2.24 -5.95
N ARG A 37 -7.96 -2.88 -5.95
CA ARG A 37 -7.46 -3.66 -4.82
C ARG A 37 -7.20 -2.75 -3.60
N PHE A 38 -6.58 -1.60 -3.81
CA PHE A 38 -6.36 -0.60 -2.77
C PHE A 38 -7.67 -0.06 -2.18
N ARG A 39 -8.67 0.29 -3.02
CA ARG A 39 -9.97 0.74 -2.52
C ARG A 39 -10.65 -0.32 -1.63
N ARG A 40 -10.62 -1.59 -2.06
CA ARG A 40 -11.14 -2.70 -1.26
C ARG A 40 -10.39 -2.89 0.06
N LEU A 41 -9.07 -2.69 0.08
CA LEU A 41 -8.26 -2.71 1.29
C LEU A 41 -8.76 -1.65 2.30
N ILE A 42 -9.04 -0.43 1.83
CA ILE A 42 -9.59 0.65 2.66
C ILE A 42 -10.98 0.30 3.17
N ASP A 43 -11.87 -0.18 2.30
CA ASP A 43 -13.23 -0.59 2.68
C ASP A 43 -13.19 -1.70 3.74
N ASP A 44 -12.32 -2.71 3.56
CA ASP A 44 -12.10 -3.81 4.50
C ASP A 44 -11.54 -3.29 5.84
N ALA A 45 -10.59 -2.35 5.82
CA ALA A 45 -10.00 -1.73 7.00
C ALA A 45 -11.00 -0.88 7.80
N LEU A 46 -11.92 -0.20 7.12
CA LEU A 46 -12.98 0.59 7.75
C LEU A 46 -14.11 -0.29 8.30
N SER A 47 -14.37 -1.43 7.66
CA SER A 47 -15.44 -2.36 8.05
C SER A 47 -15.04 -3.29 9.19
N ALA A 48 -13.74 -3.59 9.33
CA ALA A 48 -13.21 -4.46 10.37
C ALA A 48 -11.95 -3.81 10.98
N PRO A 49 -12.03 -3.25 12.21
CA PRO A 49 -10.89 -2.61 12.86
C PRO A 49 -9.80 -3.59 13.32
N GLU A 50 -10.03 -4.91 13.21
CA GLU A 50 -9.01 -5.93 13.49
C GLU A 50 -8.22 -6.24 12.21
N LEU A 51 -6.88 -6.16 12.28
CA LEU A 51 -5.95 -6.65 11.25
C LEU A 51 -6.11 -8.15 11.06
N SER A 52 -7.11 -8.54 10.26
CA SER A 52 -7.27 -9.93 9.83
C SER A 52 -6.03 -10.36 9.04
N ARG A 53 -5.74 -11.67 9.02
CA ARG A 53 -4.68 -12.22 8.16
C ARG A 53 -4.84 -11.80 6.70
N ARG A 54 -6.07 -11.52 6.28
CA ARG A 54 -6.39 -10.99 4.96
C ARG A 54 -5.91 -9.55 4.82
N LEU A 55 -6.20 -8.67 5.78
CA LEU A 55 -5.78 -7.27 5.74
C LEU A 55 -4.23 -7.15 5.72
N ASN A 56 -3.53 -7.95 6.53
CA ASN A 56 -2.07 -8.01 6.50
C ASN A 56 -1.52 -8.44 5.13
N ARG A 57 -2.11 -9.46 4.48
CA ARG A 57 -1.70 -9.89 3.13
C ARG A 57 -1.94 -8.82 2.08
N GLU A 58 -3.01 -8.04 2.22
CA GLU A 58 -3.30 -6.94 1.30
C GLU A 58 -2.33 -5.76 1.52
N LEU A 59 -1.94 -5.49 2.77
CA LEU A 59 -0.87 -4.53 3.08
C LEU A 59 0.48 -4.96 2.54
N ASP A 60 0.83 -6.25 2.67
CA ASP A 60 2.05 -6.81 2.07
C ASP A 60 2.05 -6.66 0.54
N ALA A 61 0.91 -6.93 -0.11
CA ALA A 61 0.78 -6.75 -1.55
C ALA A 61 0.88 -5.27 -1.97
N LEU A 62 0.37 -4.34 -1.16
CA LEU A 62 0.51 -2.90 -1.41
C LEU A 62 1.97 -2.46 -1.24
N GLU A 63 2.65 -2.92 -0.20
CA GLU A 63 4.07 -2.65 0.02
C GLU A 63 4.93 -3.22 -1.12
N ASP A 64 4.63 -4.44 -1.58
CA ASP A 64 5.34 -5.08 -2.69
C ASP A 64 5.15 -4.33 -4.01
N LEU A 65 3.95 -3.77 -4.25
CA LEU A 65 3.67 -2.94 -5.40
C LEU A 65 4.46 -1.62 -5.36
N LEU A 66 4.38 -0.89 -4.24
CA LEU A 66 5.07 0.40 -4.06
C LEU A 66 6.60 0.25 -4.03
N GLY A 67 7.08 -0.86 -3.46
CA GLY A 67 8.49 -1.24 -3.45
C GLY A 67 8.99 -1.84 -4.76
N LEU A 68 8.15 -1.85 -5.82
CA LEU A 68 8.49 -2.36 -7.14
C LEU A 68 9.02 -3.80 -7.12
N ARG A 69 8.59 -4.63 -6.16
CA ARG A 69 9.18 -5.95 -5.94
C ARG A 69 9.08 -6.84 -7.18
N HIS A 70 8.05 -6.67 -7.99
CA HIS A 70 7.76 -7.52 -9.15
C HIS A 70 8.10 -6.91 -10.52
N VAL A 71 8.68 -5.71 -10.59
CA VAL A 71 8.93 -5.04 -11.88
C VAL A 71 10.06 -5.67 -12.70
N HIS A 72 10.80 -6.60 -12.12
CA HIS A 72 11.82 -7.41 -12.81
C HIS A 72 11.23 -8.55 -13.64
N ASP A 73 9.94 -8.84 -13.48
CA ASP A 73 9.22 -9.86 -14.24
C ASP A 73 8.45 -9.20 -15.39
N ASP A 74 9.06 -9.18 -16.58
CA ASP A 74 8.49 -8.55 -17.78
C ASP A 74 7.15 -9.16 -18.22
N THR A 75 6.76 -10.31 -17.68
CA THR A 75 5.45 -10.93 -17.96
C THR A 75 4.31 -10.32 -17.14
N ARG A 76 4.64 -9.47 -16.16
CA ARG A 76 3.70 -8.85 -15.24
C ARG A 76 3.29 -7.45 -15.67
N VAL A 77 2.06 -7.11 -15.31
CA VAL A 77 1.46 -5.79 -15.59
C VAL A 77 2.22 -4.68 -14.88
N GLU A 78 2.78 -4.96 -13.69
CA GLU A 78 3.61 -4.03 -12.93
C GLU A 78 4.88 -3.61 -13.70
N ALA A 79 5.54 -4.52 -14.42
CA ALA A 79 6.74 -4.21 -15.20
C ALA A 79 6.41 -3.28 -16.38
N MET A 80 5.30 -3.53 -17.08
CA MET A 80 4.83 -2.68 -18.16
C MET A 80 4.48 -1.27 -17.69
N HIS A 81 3.80 -1.15 -16.54
CA HIS A 81 3.45 0.15 -15.97
C HIS A 81 4.68 0.91 -15.49
N PHE A 82 5.60 0.22 -14.80
CA PHE A 82 6.85 0.80 -14.35
C PHE A 82 7.71 1.32 -15.51
N ALA A 83 7.80 0.58 -16.62
CA ALA A 83 8.55 1.01 -17.81
C ALA A 83 8.00 2.30 -18.45
N MET A 84 6.73 2.63 -18.21
CA MET A 84 6.12 3.87 -18.68
C MET A 84 6.33 5.06 -17.73
N ILE A 85 6.84 4.84 -16.52
CA ILE A 85 7.10 5.90 -15.54
C ILE A 85 8.43 6.57 -15.87
N ASP A 86 8.38 7.88 -16.08
CA ASP A 86 9.59 8.70 -16.15
C ASP A 86 10.27 8.72 -14.77
N PRO A 87 11.54 8.27 -14.64
CA PRO A 87 12.28 8.32 -13.38
C PRO A 87 12.45 9.74 -12.81
N ALA A 88 12.38 10.77 -13.66
CA ALA A 88 12.43 12.18 -13.25
C ALA A 88 11.05 12.73 -12.83
N SER A 89 10.00 11.92 -12.92
CA SER A 89 8.66 12.33 -12.52
C SER A 89 8.61 12.57 -11.01
N PRO A 90 7.96 13.67 -10.55
CA PRO A 90 7.76 13.92 -9.13
C PRO A 90 6.97 12.80 -8.44
N ALA A 91 6.17 12.04 -9.20
CA ALA A 91 5.42 10.90 -8.67
C ALA A 91 6.32 9.81 -8.07
N VAL A 92 7.58 9.67 -8.53
CA VAL A 92 8.54 8.71 -7.96
C VAL A 92 8.87 9.07 -6.52
N ALA A 93 9.11 10.35 -6.23
CA ALA A 93 9.41 10.82 -4.89
C ALA A 93 8.21 10.60 -3.95
N ASP A 94 6.99 10.87 -4.44
CA ASP A 94 5.76 10.63 -3.68
C ASP A 94 5.58 9.14 -3.37
N ILE A 95 5.81 8.24 -4.33
CA ILE A 95 5.73 6.78 -4.13
C ILE A 95 6.74 6.33 -3.07
N CYS A 96 7.98 6.82 -3.12
CA CYS A 96 8.98 6.51 -2.10
C CYS A 96 8.55 6.98 -0.70
N ALA A 97 8.03 8.21 -0.59
CA ALA A 97 7.54 8.74 0.68
C ALA A 97 6.35 7.94 1.24
N LEU A 98 5.43 7.50 0.38
CA LEU A 98 4.30 6.63 0.76
C LEU A 98 4.75 5.27 1.27
N LEU A 99 5.75 4.67 0.60
CA LEU A 99 6.30 3.38 1.00
C LEU A 99 6.98 3.46 2.36
N ASP A 100 7.79 4.48 2.58
CA ASP A 100 8.50 4.67 3.85
C ASP A 100 7.53 4.95 5.00
N GLY A 101 6.53 5.82 4.78
CA GLY A 101 5.51 6.08 5.80
C GLY A 101 4.62 4.87 6.09
N LEU A 102 4.32 4.05 5.08
CA LEU A 102 3.61 2.79 5.28
C LEU A 102 4.42 1.83 6.17
N ARG A 103 5.71 1.67 5.90
CA ARG A 103 6.62 0.83 6.70
C ARG A 103 6.74 1.30 8.14
N ASP A 104 6.86 2.61 8.35
CA ASP A 104 6.91 3.21 9.69
C ASP A 104 5.59 2.99 10.46
N ALA A 105 4.45 3.19 9.80
CA ALA A 105 3.14 2.95 10.39
C ALA A 105 2.93 1.46 10.76
N ARG A 106 3.43 0.53 9.93
CA ARG A 106 3.41 -0.92 10.20
C ARG A 106 4.38 -1.33 11.32
N ALA A 107 5.55 -0.71 11.40
CA ALA A 107 6.51 -0.96 12.48
C ALA A 107 5.92 -0.55 13.83
N LYS A 108 5.26 0.61 13.89
CA LYS A 108 4.54 1.08 15.10
C LYS A 108 3.38 0.17 15.50
N ALA A 109 2.70 -0.43 14.52
CA ALA A 109 1.65 -1.42 14.76
C ALA A 109 2.17 -2.70 15.44
N THR A 110 3.40 -3.13 15.13
CA THR A 110 3.93 -4.43 15.58
C THR A 110 4.62 -4.38 16.97
N VAL A 111 4.88 -3.17 17.50
CA VAL A 111 5.62 -2.95 18.76
C VAL A 111 4.69 -2.72 19.97
N GLY A 112 3.38 -2.89 19.81
CA GLY A 112 2.37 -2.68 20.87
C GLY A 112 2.05 -3.91 21.72
#